data_AF-F7XQ04-F1
#
_entry.id   AF-F7XQ04-F1
#
_cell.length_a   1.000
_cell.length_b   1.000
_cell.length_c   1.000
_cell.angle_alpha   90.00
_cell.angle_beta   90.00
_cell.angle_gamma   90.00
#
_symmetry.space_group_name_H-M   'P 1'
#
loop_
_entity.id
_entity.type
_entity.pdbx_description
1 polymer ?
#
loop_
_entity_poly.entity_id
_entity_poly.type
_entity_poly.pdbx_seq_one_letter_code
_entity_poly.pdbx_strand_id
1 'polypeptide(L)' 'MFMDQIGIPLFGIFFFAVFIFGTIFWIWMLVDCALNEPSEGNDKLVWVVIIVFTHLIGALIYFLIRRPQRKRIHGR' A
#
# COMPACT_ATOMS: atom_id res chain seq x y z
N MET A 1 -24.49 29.13 1.10
CA MET A 1 -24.10 29.43 2.49
C MET A 1 -24.39 28.26 3.46
N PHE A 2 -25.54 27.57 3.36
CA PHE A 2 -25.81 26.39 4.20
C PHE A 2 -25.20 25.07 3.69
N MET A 3 -25.17 24.83 2.37
CA MET A 3 -24.65 23.59 1.78
C MET A 3 -23.12 23.46 1.92
N ASP A 4 -22.43 24.59 1.97
CA ASP A 4 -20.99 24.78 2.15
C ASP A 4 -20.53 24.55 3.60
N GLN A 5 -21.35 24.88 4.60
CA GLN A 5 -21.04 24.59 6.01
C GLN A 5 -20.96 23.09 6.32
N ILE A 6 -21.68 22.24 5.56
CA ILE A 6 -21.66 20.79 5.76
C ILE A 6 -20.77 20.10 4.71
N GLY A 7 -20.80 20.57 3.46
CA GLY A 7 -20.09 19.94 2.35
C GLY A 7 -18.57 19.97 2.48
N ILE A 8 -18.00 21.12 2.88
CA ILE A 8 -16.53 21.26 3.04
C ILE A 8 -15.98 20.37 4.16
N PRO A 9 -16.54 20.36 5.39
CA PRO A 9 -16.05 19.48 6.43
C PRO A 9 -16.24 17.99 6.10
N LEU A 10 -17.36 17.59 5.47
CA LEU A 10 -17.56 16.20 5.06
C LEU A 10 -16.54 15.74 4.01
N PHE A 11 -16.26 16.60 3.03
CA PHE A 11 -15.20 16.36 2.05
C PHE A 11 -13.83 16.25 2.74
N GLY A 12 -13.51 17.15 3.66
CA GLY A 12 -12.26 17.08 4.44
C GLY A 12 -12.11 15.77 5.21
N ILE A 13 -13.16 15.32 5.90
CA ILE A 13 -13.18 14.04 6.62
C ILE A 13 -12.97 12.87 5.67
N PHE A 14 -13.63 12.87 4.50
CA PHE A 14 -13.48 11.81 3.51
C PHE A 14 -12.03 11.69 3.02
N PHE A 15 -11.41 12.80 2.60
CA PHE A 15 -10.02 12.77 2.14
C PHE A 15 -9.04 12.40 3.27
N PHE A 16 -9.31 12.85 4.49
CA PHE A 16 -8.50 12.48 5.65
C PHE A 16 -8.59 10.98 5.95
N ALA A 17 -9.80 10.40 5.88
CA ALA A 17 -10.00 8.97 6.03
C ALA A 17 -9.25 8.18 4.93
N VAL A 18 -9.41 8.57 3.66
CA VAL A 18 -8.69 7.94 2.53
C VAL A 18 -7.18 8.02 2.72
N PHE A 19 -6.66 9.16 3.19
CA PHE A 19 -5.24 9.32 3.49
C PHE A 19 -4.75 8.37 4.59
N ILE A 20 -5.51 8.26 5.70
CA ILE A 20 -5.17 7.33 6.80
C ILE A 20 -5.20 5.89 6.32
N PHE A 21 -6.29 5.44 5.69
CA PHE A 21 -6.41 4.07 5.23
C PHE A 21 -5.37 3.74 4.15
N GLY A 22 -5.10 4.68 3.27
CA GLY A 22 -4.05 4.57 2.27
C GLY A 22 -2.67 4.39 2.92
N THR A 23 -2.35 5.21 3.92
CA THR A 23 -1.08 5.12 4.64
C THR A 23 -0.95 3.79 5.38
N ILE A 24 -2.00 3.34 6.07
CA ILE A 24 -2.04 2.04 6.75
C ILE A 24 -1.81 0.91 5.75
N PHE A 25 -2.50 0.94 4.60
CA PHE A 25 -2.34 -0.05 3.54
C PHE A 25 -0.91 -0.07 2.99
N TRP A 26 -0.32 1.10 2.72
CA TRP A 26 1.05 1.23 2.24
C TRP A 26 2.07 0.65 3.24
N ILE A 27 1.96 1.01 4.53
CA ILE A 27 2.83 0.47 5.59
C ILE A 27 2.65 -1.05 5.69
N TRP A 28 1.41 -1.54 5.67
CA TRP A 28 1.14 -2.97 5.73
C TRP A 28 1.81 -3.73 4.57
N MET A 29 1.81 -3.18 3.36
CA MET A 29 2.50 -3.79 2.21
C MET A 29 4.02 -3.76 2.35
N LEU A 30 4.60 -2.70 2.92
CA LEU A 30 6.03 -2.69 3.25
C LEU A 30 6.39 -3.78 4.27
N VAL A 31 5.59 -3.92 5.32
CA VAL A 31 5.80 -4.97 6.34
C VAL A 31 5.63 -6.35 5.73
N ASP A 32 4.58 -6.60 4.93
CA ASP A 32 4.38 -7.88 4.24
C ASP A 32 5.57 -8.18 3.31
N CYS A 33 6.09 -7.18 2.59
CA CYS A 33 7.26 -7.33 1.72
C CYS A 33 8.53 -7.67 2.50
N ALA A 34 8.83 -6.92 3.56
CA ALA A 34 10.04 -7.14 4.35
C ALA A 34 10.07 -8.52 5.00
N LEU A 35 8.91 -8.99 5.50
CA LEU A 35 8.80 -10.24 6.25
C LEU A 35 8.66 -11.48 5.37
N ASN A 36 7.96 -11.38 4.23
CA ASN A 36 7.58 -12.58 3.48
C ASN A 36 8.35 -12.76 2.17
N GLU A 37 8.92 -11.71 1.57
CA GLU A 37 9.75 -11.89 0.38
C GLU A 37 11.02 -12.69 0.72
N PRO A 38 11.47 -13.59 -0.16
CA PRO A 38 12.72 -14.32 0.03
C PRO A 38 13.88 -13.32 0.12
N SER A 39 14.82 -13.60 1.03
CA SER A 39 16.07 -12.82 1.13
C SER A 39 17.12 -13.27 0.12
N GLU A 40 16.79 -14.23 -0.74
CA GLU A 40 17.65 -14.69 -1.83
C GLU A 40 17.54 -13.76 -3.02
N GLY A 41 18.69 -13.32 -3.54
CA GLY A 41 18.74 -12.36 -4.64
C GLY A 41 18.24 -10.97 -4.27
N ASN A 42 17.79 -10.23 -5.28
CA ASN A 42 17.44 -8.80 -5.14
C ASN A 42 15.93 -8.53 -5.09
N ASP A 43 15.08 -9.56 -5.18
CA ASP A 43 13.62 -9.41 -5.27
C ASP A 43 13.05 -8.58 -4.11
N LYS A 44 13.44 -8.90 -2.88
CA LYS A 44 13.01 -8.15 -1.68
C LYS A 44 13.39 -6.68 -1.78
N LEU A 45 14.64 -6.37 -2.13
CA LEU A 45 15.14 -5.00 -2.20
C LEU A 45 14.40 -4.23 -3.30
N VAL A 46 14.23 -4.82 -4.48
CA VAL A 46 13.52 -4.20 -5.61
C VAL A 46 12.07 -3.87 -5.23
N TRP A 47 11.36 -4.81 -4.62
CA TRP A 47 9.97 -4.57 -4.20
C TRP A 47 9.85 -3.54 -3.09
N VAL A 48 10.74 -3.54 -2.10
CA VAL A 48 10.77 -2.49 -1.06
C VAL A 48 10.97 -1.12 -1.70
N VAL A 49 11.94 -0.98 -2.61
CA VAL A 49 12.21 0.28 -3.33
C VAL A 49 10.96 0.72 -4.12
N ILE A 50 10.34 -0.18 -4.88
CA ILE A 50 9.11 0.13 -5.64
C ILE A 50 8.01 0.64 -4.70
N ILE A 51 7.71 -0.08 -3.61
CA ILE A 51 6.65 0.30 -2.67
C ILE A 51 6.96 1.64 -2.00
N VAL A 52 8.21 1.88 -1.58
CA VAL A 52 8.60 3.13 -0.92
C VAL A 52 8.44 4.33 -1.85
N PHE A 53 9.01 4.27 -3.07
CA PHE A 53 9.06 5.44 -3.96
C PHE A 53 7.76 5.69 -4.73
N THR A 54 6.95 4.66 -4.97
CA THR A 54 5.67 4.80 -5.70
C THR A 54 4.45 4.79 -4.79
N HIS A 55 4.67 4.70 -3.47
CA HIS A 55 3.66 4.79 -2.43
C HIS A 55 2.48 3.82 -2.66
N LEU A 56 1.24 4.33 -2.68
CA LEU A 56 0.02 3.54 -2.87
C LEU A 56 0.03 2.70 -4.15
N ILE A 57 0.63 3.20 -5.24
CA ILE A 57 0.67 2.49 -6.51
C ILE A 57 1.53 1.22 -6.37
N GLY A 58 2.72 1.35 -5.80
CA GLY A 58 3.61 0.21 -5.56
C GLY A 58 3.03 -0.79 -4.58
N ALA A 59 2.40 -0.30 -3.50
CA ALA A 59 1.69 -1.15 -2.55
C ALA A 59 0.56 -1.95 -3.24
N LEU A 60 -0.21 -1.33 -4.13
CA LEU A 60 -1.30 -1.98 -4.85
C LEU A 60 -0.79 -3.03 -5.84
N ILE A 61 0.24 -2.69 -6.63
CA ILE A 61 0.88 -3.63 -7.56
C ILE A 61 1.45 -4.83 -6.79
N TYR A 62 2.14 -4.56 -5.68
CA TYR A 62 2.69 -5.61 -4.83
C TYR A 62 1.57 -6.52 -4.28
N PHE A 63 0.48 -5.93 -3.77
CA PHE A 63 -0.64 -6.67 -3.21
C PHE A 63 -1.35 -7.57 -4.23
N LEU A 64 -1.61 -7.04 -5.44
CA LEU A 64 -2.41 -7.73 -6.45
C LEU A 64 -1.58 -8.71 -7.30
N ILE A 65 -0.30 -8.41 -7.54
CA ILE A 65 0.53 -9.16 -8.48
C ILE A 65 1.60 -9.95 -7.73
N ARG A 66 2.49 -9.27 -6.99
CA ARG A 66 3.65 -9.93 -6.37
C ARG A 66 3.26 -10.89 -5.26
N ARG A 67 2.37 -10.49 -4.35
CA ARG A 67 1.99 -11.30 -3.20
C ARG A 67 1.35 -12.65 -3.60
N PRO A 68 0.40 -12.71 -4.56
CA PRO A 68 -0.08 -13.98 -5.10
C PRO A 68 0.99 -14.77 -5.85
N GLN A 69 1.86 -14.10 -6.61
CA GLN A 69 2.95 -14.77 -7.32
C GLN A 69 3.93 -15.43 -6.35
N ARG A 70 4.34 -14.73 -5.29
CA ARG A 70 5.19 -15.29 -4.23
C ARG A 70 4.54 -16.52 -3.60
N LYS A 71 3.25 -16.45 -3.26
CA LYS A 71 2.48 -17.59 -2.72
C LYS A 71 2.50 -18.80 -3.65
N ARG A 72 2.40 -18.57 -4.95
CA ARG A 72 2.46 -19.64 -5.96
C ARG A 72 3.86 -20.27 -6.09
N ILE A 73 4.91 -19.47 -5.96
CA ILE A 73 6.31 -19.94 -6.13
C ILE A 73 6.85 -20.57 -4.84
N HIS A 74 6.57 -19.96 -3.68
CA HIS A 74 7.19 -20.30 -2.39
C HIS A 74 6.22 -20.93 -1.39
N GLY A 75 4.93 -21.02 -1.71
CA GLY A 75 3.90 -21.62 -0.84
C GLY A 75 3.48 -20.75 0.36
N ARG A 76 3.84 -19.46 0.40
CA ARG A 76 3.60 -18.53 1.53
C ARG A 76 3.33 -17.09 1.10
#